data_AF-A0A4V1ADD5-F1
#
_entry.id   AF-A0A4V1ADD5-F1
#
_cell.length_a   1.000
_cell.length_b   1.000
_cell.length_c   1.000
_cell.angle_alpha   90.00
_cell.angle_beta   90.00
_cell.angle_gamma   90.00
#
_symmetry.space_group_name_H-M   'P 1'
#
loop_
_entity.id
_entity.type
_entity.pdbx_description
1 polymer ?
#
loop_
_entity_poly.entity_id
_entity_poly.type
_entity_poly.pdbx_seq_one_letter_code
_entity_poly.pdbx_strand_id
1 'polypeptide(L)'
;MSPRDLVPRTPASRAIVLAILASGGIGFVAARITSPATTAPVTSATADPASAAKPKPLYYYDPMVPQEHYDNPDSLSSMGMKTIPKYPDASAVGASPNPGISIDPSAMQNLGIRIATATTGTLAGALDATGTIDFNQRDIAIIQARAAGFIQRVYNRAPGDVIARGAPIADMLVPEWGGAQAEYEAVRRTGDRALTAAAAQRLRLLGIPGGTARGRGLTTVRSPIAGVIQTLDARAGVTLAVGQTLAQVNGLATVWLNAAVPEVRASAVKVGQTATAELAAFPAERFTGRIIAVLPTTQADSRTLTVRIELRNPGGRLRPGMFATVHLGGTSDTALLVPSEAVIRTGTRTLVMLAEDKGRYRPAEVKAGREAGGRTEILAGLVPGEKVVASGQFLLDSEASLTGVAARPITGDTK
;
A
#
# COMPACT_ATOMS: atom_id res chain seq x y z
N MET A 1 -29.36 47.96 30.69
CA MET A 1 -30.62 47.34 31.15
C MET A 1 -30.46 45.82 31.11
N SER A 2 -30.28 45.22 32.29
CA SER A 2 -30.76 43.86 32.61
C SER A 2 -32.16 44.02 33.25
N PRO A 3 -32.92 42.98 33.67
CA PRO A 3 -32.85 41.52 33.43
C PRO A 3 -34.27 40.90 33.21
N ARG A 4 -34.38 39.56 33.34
CA ARG A 4 -35.53 38.69 33.69
C ARG A 4 -36.05 37.80 32.54
N ASP A 5 -35.71 36.51 32.55
CA ASP A 5 -36.25 35.41 33.39
C ASP A 5 -37.59 34.88 32.85
N LEU A 6 -37.63 33.59 32.50
CA LEU A 6 -38.65 32.64 33.00
C LEU A 6 -38.33 31.20 32.55
N VAL A 7 -37.84 30.44 33.52
CA VAL A 7 -37.92 28.97 33.64
C VAL A 7 -39.24 28.63 34.36
N PRO A 8 -39.84 27.45 34.11
CA PRO A 8 -40.10 26.49 35.20
C PRO A 8 -39.63 25.06 34.79
N ARG A 9 -38.80 24.30 35.52
CA ARG A 9 -38.93 23.63 36.85
C ARG A 9 -40.22 22.80 36.95
N THR A 10 -40.21 21.46 36.88
CA THR A 10 -39.87 20.45 37.94
C THR A 10 -40.61 19.12 37.61
N PRO A 11 -40.65 18.05 38.45
CA PRO A 11 -39.55 17.17 38.90
C PRO A 11 -39.95 15.65 38.92
N ALA A 12 -39.08 14.82 39.54
CA ALA A 12 -39.33 13.47 40.10
C ALA A 12 -39.26 12.29 39.10
N SER A 13 -38.33 11.32 39.27
CA SER A 13 -38.43 10.32 40.34
C SER A 13 -37.06 9.77 40.79
N ARG A 14 -36.81 9.90 42.10
CA ARG A 14 -35.93 9.11 43.00
C ARG A 14 -36.57 7.72 43.21
N ALA A 15 -35.97 6.62 43.71
CA ALA A 15 -34.68 6.18 44.25
C ALA A 15 -34.82 4.68 44.65
N ILE A 16 -33.81 4.10 45.35
CA ILE A 16 -33.82 2.91 46.26
C ILE A 16 -33.52 1.55 45.54
N VAL A 17 -32.56 0.67 45.91
CA VAL A 17 -31.69 0.37 47.10
C VAL A 17 -30.54 -0.56 46.63
N LEU A 18 -29.25 -0.41 47.00
CA LEU A 18 -28.48 -0.68 48.24
C LEU A 18 -28.11 -2.16 48.52
N ALA A 19 -26.83 -2.34 48.91
CA ALA A 19 -26.18 -3.47 49.62
C ALA A 19 -25.62 -4.66 48.81
N ILE A 20 -24.27 -4.79 48.78
CA ILE A 20 -23.50 -5.83 49.50
C ILE A 20 -22.11 -5.23 49.86
N LEU A 21 -21.79 -5.29 51.15
CA LEU A 21 -20.55 -4.90 51.80
C LEU A 21 -19.97 -6.18 52.45
N ALA A 22 -18.64 -6.26 52.52
CA ALA A 22 -17.86 -6.98 53.53
C ALA A 22 -17.77 -8.53 53.51
N SER A 23 -16.68 -9.03 52.90
CA SER A 23 -15.79 -10.10 53.42
C SER A 23 -14.51 -10.11 52.55
N GLY A 24 -13.28 -10.26 53.03
CA GLY A 24 -12.75 -10.39 54.37
C GLY A 24 -11.34 -9.77 54.41
N GLY A 25 -11.18 -8.79 55.31
CA GLY A 25 -9.88 -8.35 55.80
C GLY A 25 -9.75 -8.84 57.25
N ILE A 26 -9.19 -10.03 57.43
CA ILE A 26 -8.64 -10.52 58.71
C ILE A 26 -7.41 -11.34 58.36
N GLY A 27 -6.22 -10.75 58.53
CA GLY A 27 -4.97 -11.46 58.25
C GLY A 27 -3.69 -10.62 58.29
N PHE A 28 -3.62 -9.58 59.14
CA PHE A 28 -2.40 -8.76 59.29
C PHE A 28 -1.91 -8.55 60.75
N VAL A 29 -2.33 -9.30 61.77
CA VAL A 29 -1.97 -8.88 63.16
C VAL A 29 -1.40 -9.98 64.07
N ALA A 30 -0.86 -11.08 63.56
CA ALA A 30 -0.21 -12.08 64.43
C ALA A 30 1.00 -12.78 63.79
N ALA A 31 2.08 -12.06 63.49
CA ALA A 31 3.40 -12.69 63.24
C ALA A 31 4.62 -11.74 63.34
N ARG A 32 4.49 -10.57 63.97
CA ARG A 32 5.62 -9.67 64.26
C ARG A 32 5.58 -9.32 65.74
N ILE A 33 6.63 -9.73 66.46
CA ILE A 33 6.96 -9.55 67.88
C ILE A 33 6.92 -10.88 68.66
N THR A 34 7.92 -11.71 68.38
CA THR A 34 8.73 -12.40 69.40
C THR A 34 9.99 -12.90 68.71
N SER A 35 11.07 -12.13 68.79
CA SER A 35 12.42 -12.68 68.71
C SER A 35 12.72 -13.39 70.03
N PRO A 36 13.64 -14.36 70.02
CA PRO A 36 14.95 -13.99 70.53
C PRO A 36 16.08 -14.40 69.60
N ALA A 37 17.10 -13.54 69.61
CA ALA A 37 18.41 -13.81 69.08
C ALA A 37 19.15 -14.82 69.97
N THR A 38 19.79 -15.80 69.36
CA THR A 38 20.89 -16.55 69.98
C THR A 38 22.05 -16.60 69.00
N THR A 39 23.13 -15.95 69.40
CA THR A 39 24.46 -15.94 68.81
C THR A 39 25.26 -17.21 69.11
N ALA A 40 26.22 -17.48 68.22
CA ALA A 40 27.44 -18.30 68.34
C ALA A 40 27.37 -19.78 67.91
N PRO A 41 28.49 -20.41 67.49
CA PRO A 41 29.73 -19.89 66.92
C PRO A 41 30.15 -20.58 65.60
N VAL A 42 31.21 -20.04 65.01
CA VAL A 42 32.03 -20.62 63.94
C VAL A 42 32.77 -21.85 64.50
N THR A 43 32.62 -23.01 63.86
CA THR A 43 33.57 -24.12 64.02
C THR A 43 33.78 -24.78 62.66
N SER A 44 34.99 -24.58 62.16
CA SER A 44 35.63 -25.37 61.11
C SER A 44 35.69 -26.83 61.54
N ALA A 45 35.01 -27.71 60.80
CA ALA A 45 35.25 -29.14 60.84
C ALA A 45 35.70 -29.58 59.44
N THR A 46 37.00 -29.81 59.34
CA THR A 46 37.67 -30.54 58.28
C THR A 46 37.07 -31.93 58.18
N ALA A 47 36.50 -32.28 57.04
CA ALA A 47 36.18 -33.66 56.69
C ALA A 47 36.77 -33.93 55.30
N ASP A 48 37.91 -34.62 55.29
CA ASP A 48 38.51 -35.14 54.07
C ASP A 48 37.63 -36.25 53.45
N PRO A 49 37.69 -36.43 52.12
CA PRO A 49 36.68 -37.11 51.33
C PRO A 49 36.93 -38.62 51.22
N ALA A 50 35.91 -39.43 51.49
CA ALA A 50 35.90 -40.84 51.15
C ALA A 50 35.14 -41.08 49.84
N SER A 51 35.90 -41.21 48.75
CA SER A 51 35.66 -42.01 47.54
C SER A 51 34.21 -42.19 47.05
N ALA A 52 33.78 -41.30 46.16
CA ALA A 52 32.75 -41.58 45.16
C ALA A 52 33.41 -41.67 43.78
N ALA A 53 33.18 -42.78 43.07
CA ALA A 53 33.82 -43.11 41.80
C ALA A 53 33.60 -42.00 40.75
N LYS A 54 34.71 -41.47 40.20
CA LYS A 54 34.68 -40.42 39.17
C LYS A 54 34.18 -40.99 37.84
N PRO A 55 33.17 -40.38 37.18
CA PRO A 55 32.74 -40.79 35.84
C PRO A 55 33.85 -40.54 34.82
N LYS A 56 33.97 -41.45 33.83
CA LYS A 56 34.98 -41.37 32.77
C LYS A 56 34.62 -40.21 31.81
N PRO A 57 35.53 -39.24 31.56
CA PRO A 57 35.26 -38.14 30.62
C PRO A 57 35.16 -38.66 29.18
N LEU A 58 34.32 -38.02 28.37
CA LEU A 58 34.01 -38.43 26.99
C LEU A 58 35.11 -38.00 26.01
N TYR A 59 35.57 -36.76 26.12
CA TYR A 59 36.74 -36.20 25.42
C TYR A 59 37.18 -34.90 26.12
N TYR A 60 38.39 -34.44 25.85
CA TYR A 60 38.94 -33.17 26.32
C TYR A 60 38.93 -32.15 25.18
N TYR A 61 38.61 -30.89 25.47
CA TYR A 61 38.58 -29.83 24.45
C TYR A 61 39.04 -28.48 25.01
N ASP A 62 39.38 -27.56 24.11
CA ASP A 62 39.68 -26.17 24.41
C ASP A 62 38.41 -25.32 24.19
N PRO A 63 37.96 -24.53 25.19
CA PRO A 63 36.78 -23.67 25.03
C PRO A 63 36.92 -22.61 23.93
N MET A 64 38.13 -22.28 23.48
CA MET A 64 38.35 -21.34 22.36
C MET A 64 38.28 -22.02 20.98
N VAL A 65 38.47 -23.35 20.91
CA VAL A 65 38.36 -24.13 19.67
C VAL A 65 37.55 -25.41 19.93
N PRO A 66 36.22 -25.31 20.08
CA PRO A 66 35.39 -26.44 20.53
C PRO A 66 35.32 -27.61 19.55
N GLN A 67 35.79 -27.44 18.31
CA GLN A 67 35.77 -28.47 17.27
C GLN A 67 36.96 -29.45 17.37
N GLU A 68 37.98 -29.15 18.17
CA GLU A 68 39.12 -30.04 18.39
C GLU A 68 38.89 -30.92 19.61
N HIS A 69 38.90 -32.24 19.41
CA HIS A 69 38.66 -33.23 20.46
C HIS A 69 39.96 -33.99 20.74
N TYR A 70 40.27 -34.18 22.03
CA TYR A 70 41.46 -34.86 22.50
C TYR A 70 41.10 -35.97 23.48
N ASP A 71 41.81 -37.10 23.40
CA ASP A 71 41.50 -38.28 24.23
C ASP A 71 42.23 -38.26 25.59
N ASN A 72 43.25 -37.40 25.74
CA ASN A 72 44.14 -37.38 26.89
C ASN A 72 44.08 -36.03 27.65
N PRO A 73 44.14 -36.06 28.99
CA PRO A 73 44.09 -34.85 29.84
C PRO A 73 45.28 -33.90 29.70
N ASP A 74 46.42 -34.40 29.18
CA ASP A 74 47.65 -33.63 29.01
C ASP A 74 47.86 -33.15 27.56
N SER A 75 46.87 -33.36 26.69
CA SER A 75 46.91 -32.82 25.33
C SER A 75 46.74 -31.29 25.37
N LEU A 76 47.68 -30.59 24.73
CA LEU A 76 47.60 -29.16 24.46
C LEU A 76 46.82 -28.96 23.15
N SER A 77 45.96 -27.93 23.10
CA SER A 77 45.29 -27.56 21.85
C SER A 77 46.30 -27.10 20.80
N SER A 78 45.84 -26.94 19.55
CA SER A 78 46.61 -26.29 18.48
C SER A 78 47.16 -24.90 18.87
N MET A 79 46.58 -24.27 19.89
CA MET A 79 46.95 -22.97 20.46
C MET A 79 47.77 -23.06 21.76
N GLY A 80 48.22 -24.26 22.16
CA GLY A 80 49.11 -24.47 23.30
C GLY A 80 48.44 -24.38 24.69
N MET A 81 47.10 -24.44 24.75
CA MET A 81 46.34 -24.32 26.00
C MET A 81 45.95 -25.68 26.57
N LYS A 82 45.79 -25.76 27.90
CA LYS A 82 45.46 -27.00 28.61
C LYS A 82 43.98 -27.34 28.40
N THR A 83 43.72 -28.55 27.92
CA THR A 83 42.36 -29.03 27.60
C THR A 83 41.56 -29.37 28.87
N ILE A 84 40.24 -29.24 28.79
CA ILE A 84 39.31 -29.46 29.91
C ILE A 84 38.44 -30.69 29.61
N PRO A 85 38.20 -31.61 30.59
CA PRO A 85 37.37 -32.79 30.37
C PRO A 85 35.90 -32.42 30.17
N LYS A 86 35.30 -32.92 29.08
CA LYS A 86 33.85 -32.93 28.89
C LYS A 86 33.27 -34.24 29.39
N TYR A 87 32.34 -34.15 30.33
CA TYR A 87 31.60 -35.32 30.82
C TYR A 87 30.38 -35.60 29.94
N PRO A 88 29.96 -36.86 29.80
CA PRO A 88 28.69 -37.16 29.15
C PRO A 88 27.56 -36.54 29.97
N ASP A 89 26.74 -35.69 29.34
CA ASP A 89 25.55 -35.15 29.98
C ASP A 89 24.62 -36.30 30.38
N ALA A 90 24.16 -36.30 31.63
CA ALA A 90 23.20 -37.29 32.15
C ALA A 90 21.82 -37.23 31.45
N SER A 91 21.67 -36.35 30.46
CA SER A 91 20.50 -36.21 29.58
C SER A 91 20.70 -36.85 28.20
N ALA A 92 21.83 -37.53 27.95
CA ALA A 92 22.15 -38.17 26.67
C ALA A 92 21.66 -39.62 26.52
N VAL A 93 20.72 -40.08 27.36
CA VAL A 93 20.00 -41.34 27.12
C VAL A 93 18.76 -41.04 26.27
N GLY A 94 19.00 -40.85 24.98
CA GLY A 94 17.93 -40.54 24.02
C GLY A 94 18.33 -39.65 22.84
N ALA A 95 19.62 -39.65 22.45
CA ALA A 95 20.07 -39.01 21.23
C ALA A 95 19.37 -39.66 20.02
N SER A 96 18.22 -39.11 19.66
CA SER A 96 17.63 -39.32 18.35
C SER A 96 18.64 -38.81 17.32
N PRO A 97 18.88 -39.50 16.19
CA PRO A 97 19.83 -39.09 15.15
C PRO A 97 19.47 -37.79 14.40
N ASN A 98 18.53 -36.99 14.92
CA ASN A 98 18.02 -35.81 14.24
C ASN A 98 18.82 -34.57 14.64
N PRO A 99 19.34 -33.80 13.66
CA PRO A 99 20.01 -32.54 13.94
C PRO A 99 19.02 -31.54 14.55
N GLY A 100 19.28 -31.06 15.77
CA GLY A 100 18.44 -30.05 16.44
C GLY A 100 18.92 -29.73 17.86
N ILE A 101 18.68 -28.51 18.32
CA ILE A 101 19.01 -28.05 19.69
C ILE A 101 17.77 -28.25 20.56
N SER A 102 17.94 -28.94 21.69
CA SER A 102 16.89 -29.06 22.71
C SER A 102 17.12 -28.00 23.78
N ILE A 103 16.10 -27.19 24.09
CA ILE A 103 16.18 -26.16 25.12
C ILE A 103 15.14 -26.43 26.19
N ASP A 104 15.52 -26.23 27.46
CA ASP A 104 14.62 -26.39 28.59
C ASP A 104 13.41 -25.44 28.49
N PRO A 105 12.17 -25.93 28.67
CA PRO A 105 10.96 -25.09 28.68
C PRO A 105 10.98 -23.89 29.61
N SER A 106 11.67 -23.98 30.75
CA SER A 106 11.83 -22.86 31.67
C SER A 106 12.71 -21.74 31.07
N ALA A 107 13.79 -22.12 30.38
CA ALA A 107 14.65 -21.18 29.65
C ALA A 107 13.90 -20.55 28.47
N MET A 108 13.08 -21.32 27.75
CA MET A 108 12.24 -20.79 26.66
C MET A 108 11.28 -19.70 27.13
N GLN A 109 10.63 -19.92 28.28
CA GLN A 109 9.70 -18.96 28.87
C GLN A 109 10.42 -17.70 29.35
N ASN A 110 11.58 -17.85 29.99
CA ASN A 110 12.40 -16.72 30.46
C ASN A 110 12.93 -15.87 29.30
N LEU A 111 13.21 -16.49 28.16
CA LEU A 111 13.70 -15.83 26.94
C LEU A 111 12.58 -15.22 26.08
N GLY A 112 11.31 -15.45 26.43
CA GLY A 112 10.16 -14.88 25.70
C GLY A 112 10.06 -15.36 24.25
N ILE A 113 10.45 -16.62 23.97
CA ILE A 113 10.44 -17.17 22.62
C ILE A 113 9.01 -17.22 22.10
N ARG A 114 8.76 -16.54 20.97
CA ARG A 114 7.46 -16.55 20.29
C ARG A 114 7.53 -17.42 19.05
N ILE A 115 6.54 -18.29 18.89
CA ILE A 115 6.42 -19.19 17.75
C ILE A 115 5.27 -18.68 16.87
N ALA A 116 5.51 -18.62 15.56
CA ALA A 116 4.52 -18.33 14.54
C ALA A 116 4.42 -19.50 13.56
N THR A 117 3.27 -19.67 12.93
CA THR A 117 3.08 -20.70 11.90
C THR A 117 3.28 -20.10 10.53
N ALA A 118 3.97 -20.81 9.64
CA ALA A 118 4.07 -20.48 8.23
C ALA A 118 2.71 -20.71 7.58
N THR A 119 2.05 -19.62 7.20
CA THR A 119 0.69 -19.65 6.64
C THR A 119 0.71 -19.21 5.19
N THR A 120 -0.01 -19.94 4.35
CA THR A 120 -0.30 -19.49 2.99
C THR A 120 -1.24 -18.31 3.06
N GLY A 121 -0.84 -17.17 2.49
CA GLY A 121 -1.61 -15.94 2.51
C GLY A 121 -1.28 -15.07 1.31
N THR A 122 -2.00 -13.97 1.20
CA THR A 122 -1.82 -13.00 0.12
C THR A 122 -0.94 -11.87 0.60
N LEU A 123 0.22 -11.67 -0.05
CA LEU A 123 1.06 -10.52 0.23
C LEU A 123 0.65 -9.35 -0.67
N ALA A 124 0.02 -8.33 -0.09
CA ALA A 124 -0.26 -7.11 -0.82
C ALA A 124 1.08 -6.39 -1.08
N GLY A 125 1.61 -6.52 -2.30
CA GLY A 125 2.67 -5.67 -2.79
C GLY A 125 2.13 -4.27 -3.06
N ALA A 126 1.75 -3.55 -2.01
CA ALA A 126 1.30 -2.17 -2.13
C ALA A 126 2.52 -1.30 -2.43
N LEU A 127 2.53 -0.71 -3.61
CA LEU A 127 3.45 0.36 -3.97
C LEU A 127 2.70 1.69 -3.77
N ASP A 128 3.17 2.46 -2.81
CA ASP A 128 2.62 3.77 -2.54
C ASP A 128 3.37 4.81 -3.39
N ALA A 129 2.60 5.65 -4.07
CA ALA A 129 3.11 6.72 -4.90
C ALA A 129 2.28 7.98 -4.66
N THR A 130 2.91 9.15 -4.81
CA THR A 130 2.18 10.41 -4.85
C THR A 130 1.74 10.70 -6.28
N GLY A 131 0.60 11.36 -6.45
CA GLY A 131 0.11 11.72 -7.77
C GLY A 131 -0.69 13.01 -7.78
N THR A 132 -0.87 13.54 -8.98
CA THR A 132 -1.69 14.73 -9.24
C THR A 132 -2.82 14.40 -10.19
N ILE A 133 -3.98 14.97 -9.92
CA ILE A 133 -5.14 14.88 -10.81
C ILE A 133 -4.98 15.94 -11.90
N ASP A 134 -5.20 15.53 -13.15
CA ASP A 134 -5.15 16.38 -14.34
C ASP A 134 -6.41 16.14 -15.19
N PHE A 135 -6.66 17.06 -16.11
CA PHE A 135 -7.72 16.89 -17.10
C PHE A 135 -7.46 15.66 -17.96
N ASN A 136 -8.54 14.98 -18.36
CA ASN A 136 -8.43 13.96 -19.38
C ASN A 136 -8.15 14.63 -20.73
N GLN A 137 -6.91 14.53 -21.21
CA GLN A 137 -6.51 15.17 -22.46
C GLN A 137 -7.08 14.48 -23.71
N ARG A 138 -7.78 13.35 -23.57
CA ARG A 138 -8.55 12.73 -24.67
C ARG A 138 -9.96 13.33 -24.80
N ASP A 139 -10.50 13.92 -23.74
CA ASP A 139 -11.85 14.50 -23.74
C ASP A 139 -11.76 16.02 -23.84
N ILE A 140 -11.20 16.50 -24.96
CA ILE A 140 -11.05 17.93 -25.26
C ILE A 140 -11.90 18.28 -26.48
N ALA A 141 -12.69 19.34 -26.37
CA ALA A 141 -13.39 19.95 -27.48
C ALA A 141 -12.85 21.33 -27.77
N ILE A 142 -12.24 21.49 -28.95
CA ILE A 142 -11.83 22.79 -29.48
C ILE A 142 -12.95 23.31 -30.37
N ILE A 143 -13.56 24.42 -29.96
CA ILE A 143 -14.67 25.04 -30.65
C ILE A 143 -14.09 26.10 -31.59
N GLN A 144 -14.15 25.84 -32.90
CA GLN A 144 -13.59 26.71 -33.93
C GLN A 144 -14.67 27.23 -34.88
N ALA A 145 -14.41 28.41 -35.46
CA ALA A 145 -15.24 28.98 -36.50
C ALA A 145 -15.12 28.16 -37.79
N ARG A 146 -16.25 27.67 -38.31
CA ARG A 146 -16.30 26.93 -39.59
C ARG A 146 -16.36 27.85 -40.80
N ALA A 147 -16.76 29.10 -40.59
CA ALA A 147 -16.95 30.13 -41.60
C ALA A 147 -16.45 31.46 -41.04
N ALA A 148 -16.09 32.41 -41.90
CA ALA A 148 -15.74 33.75 -41.48
C ALA A 148 -16.99 34.54 -41.08
N GLY A 149 -16.91 35.34 -40.01
CA GLY A 149 -18.07 36.08 -39.53
C GLY A 149 -17.79 36.94 -38.30
N PHE A 150 -18.85 37.50 -37.73
CA PHE A 150 -18.77 38.45 -36.61
C PHE A 150 -19.48 37.90 -35.39
N ILE A 151 -18.86 38.02 -34.21
CA ILE A 151 -19.53 37.67 -32.96
C ILE A 151 -20.48 38.80 -32.57
N GLN A 152 -21.79 38.52 -32.56
CA GLN A 152 -22.80 39.48 -32.14
C GLN A 152 -23.01 39.49 -30.64
N ARG A 153 -23.02 38.29 -30.03
CA ARG A 153 -23.29 38.12 -28.60
C ARG A 153 -22.44 37.00 -28.04
N VAL A 154 -21.89 37.20 -26.85
CA VAL A 154 -21.24 36.15 -26.07
C VAL A 154 -22.08 35.91 -24.83
N TYR A 155 -22.35 34.64 -24.50
CA TYR A 155 -23.11 34.30 -23.32
C TYR A 155 -22.24 34.53 -22.07
N ASN A 156 -22.86 34.78 -20.91
CA ASN A 156 -22.14 35.06 -19.66
C ASN A 156 -21.38 33.82 -19.17
N ARG A 157 -20.15 33.64 -19.66
CA ARG A 157 -19.26 32.51 -19.42
C ARG A 157 -17.84 33.02 -19.24
N ALA A 158 -17.09 32.36 -18.37
CA ALA A 158 -15.68 32.63 -18.12
C ALA A 158 -14.84 31.34 -18.16
N PRO A 159 -13.52 31.42 -18.43
CA PRO A 159 -12.62 30.32 -18.16
C PRO A 159 -12.76 29.84 -16.71
N GLY A 160 -12.88 28.52 -16.53
CA GLY A 160 -13.18 27.89 -15.25
C GLY A 160 -14.65 27.51 -15.04
N ASP A 161 -15.59 28.06 -15.82
CA ASP A 161 -17.00 27.71 -15.70
C ASP A 161 -17.27 26.28 -16.19
N VAL A 162 -18.12 25.56 -15.44
CA VAL A 162 -18.64 24.24 -15.84
C VAL A 162 -19.89 24.42 -16.69
N ILE A 163 -19.91 23.79 -17.87
CA ILE A 163 -21.01 23.85 -18.82
C ILE A 163 -21.51 22.44 -19.20
N ALA A 164 -22.80 22.34 -19.48
CA ALA A 164 -23.41 21.11 -20.01
C ALA A 164 -23.17 20.98 -21.53
N ARG A 165 -23.33 19.76 -22.04
CA ARG A 165 -23.35 19.49 -23.49
C ARG A 165 -24.44 20.33 -24.15
N GLY A 166 -24.10 20.99 -25.26
CA GLY A 166 -25.03 21.84 -26.02
C GLY A 166 -25.21 23.26 -25.46
N ALA A 167 -24.51 23.61 -24.38
CA ALA A 167 -24.54 24.95 -23.82
C ALA A 167 -24.09 25.99 -24.86
N PRO A 168 -24.81 27.12 -24.99
CA PRO A 168 -24.46 28.17 -25.94
C PRO A 168 -23.23 28.96 -25.43
N ILE A 169 -22.29 29.24 -26.36
CA ILE A 169 -21.05 29.99 -26.10
C ILE A 169 -21.15 31.40 -26.67
N ALA A 170 -21.46 31.50 -27.96
CA ALA A 170 -21.57 32.77 -28.66
C ALA A 170 -22.57 32.67 -29.83
N ASP A 171 -23.21 33.78 -30.17
CA ASP A 171 -23.95 33.94 -31.41
C ASP A 171 -23.07 34.65 -32.43
N MET A 172 -22.93 34.03 -33.60
CA MET A 172 -22.07 34.44 -34.69
C MET A 172 -22.91 34.71 -35.93
N LEU A 173 -22.71 35.87 -36.55
CA LEU A 173 -23.27 36.21 -37.85
C LEU A 173 -22.26 35.80 -38.94
N VAL A 174 -22.70 34.92 -39.83
CA VAL A 174 -21.96 34.48 -41.01
C VAL A 174 -22.65 35.04 -42.26
N PRO A 175 -22.12 36.12 -42.86
CA PRO A 175 -22.79 36.80 -43.98
C PRO A 175 -23.02 35.90 -45.20
N GLU A 176 -22.05 35.04 -45.53
CA GLU A 176 -22.15 34.10 -46.66
C GLU A 176 -23.33 33.12 -46.51
N TRP A 177 -23.62 32.70 -45.28
CA TRP A 177 -24.77 31.83 -45.00
C TRP A 177 -26.08 32.58 -45.17
N GLY A 178 -26.15 33.86 -44.77
CA GLY A 178 -27.32 34.70 -44.97
C GLY A 178 -27.68 34.84 -46.46
N GLY A 179 -26.69 35.08 -47.32
CA GLY A 179 -26.89 35.14 -48.76
C GLY A 179 -27.39 33.83 -49.35
N ALA A 180 -26.75 32.71 -49.01
CA ALA A 180 -27.14 31.39 -49.49
C ALA A 180 -28.53 30.95 -49.02
N GLN A 181 -28.91 31.29 -47.78
CA GLN A 181 -30.25 31.02 -47.25
C GLN A 181 -31.34 31.80 -48.00
N ALA A 182 -31.10 33.08 -48.29
CA ALA A 182 -32.03 33.90 -49.07
C ALA A 182 -32.22 33.37 -50.50
N GLU A 183 -31.14 32.91 -51.13
CA GLU A 183 -31.17 32.27 -52.45
C GLU A 183 -32.00 30.97 -52.43
N TYR A 184 -31.76 30.10 -51.45
CA TYR A 184 -32.56 28.88 -51.26
C TYR A 184 -34.05 29.19 -51.05
N GLU A 185 -34.40 30.21 -50.26
CA GLU A 185 -35.80 30.61 -50.09
C GLU A 185 -36.43 31.13 -51.37
N ALA A 186 -35.69 31.88 -52.17
CA ALA A 186 -36.16 32.37 -53.46
C ALA A 186 -36.44 31.22 -54.43
N VAL A 187 -35.50 30.26 -54.55
CA VAL A 187 -35.66 29.06 -55.38
C VAL A 187 -36.81 28.19 -54.88
N ARG A 188 -36.98 28.03 -53.56
CA ARG A 188 -38.08 27.24 -53.01
C ARG A 188 -39.45 27.84 -53.37
N ARG A 189 -39.55 29.17 -53.53
CA ARG A 189 -40.80 29.84 -53.93
C ARG A 189 -41.16 29.62 -55.40
N THR A 190 -40.21 29.24 -56.26
CA THR A 190 -40.50 28.93 -57.67
C THR A 190 -41.16 27.56 -57.86
N GLY A 191 -41.06 26.66 -56.85
CA GLY A 191 -41.66 25.33 -56.88
C GLY A 191 -40.84 24.27 -57.63
N ASP A 192 -39.68 24.62 -58.17
CA ASP A 192 -38.80 23.67 -58.86
C ASP A 192 -38.08 22.77 -57.85
N ARG A 193 -38.40 21.47 -57.88
CA ARG A 193 -37.83 20.47 -56.97
C ARG A 193 -36.35 20.22 -57.21
N ALA A 194 -35.89 20.21 -58.47
CA ALA A 194 -34.50 19.94 -58.80
C ALA A 194 -33.60 21.10 -58.35
N LEU A 195 -34.03 22.34 -58.63
CA LEU A 195 -33.30 23.53 -58.18
C LEU A 195 -33.32 23.66 -56.65
N THR A 196 -34.45 23.38 -56.00
CA THR A 196 -34.54 23.38 -54.54
C THR A 196 -33.60 22.35 -53.91
N ALA A 197 -33.49 21.15 -54.51
CA ALA A 197 -32.57 20.12 -54.04
C ALA A 197 -31.09 20.54 -54.20
N ALA A 198 -30.74 21.13 -55.35
CA ALA A 198 -29.40 21.66 -55.59
C ALA A 198 -29.02 22.78 -54.60
N ALA A 199 -29.94 23.72 -54.36
CA ALA A 199 -29.75 24.79 -53.39
C ALA A 199 -29.62 24.26 -51.95
N ALA A 200 -30.41 23.24 -51.56
CA ALA A 200 -30.25 22.58 -50.26
C ALA A 200 -28.90 21.87 -50.11
N GLN A 201 -28.41 21.23 -51.18
CA GLN A 201 -27.09 20.60 -51.19
C GLN A 201 -25.97 21.62 -51.00
N ARG A 202 -26.09 22.80 -51.63
CA ARG A 202 -25.16 23.92 -51.42
C ARG A 202 -25.14 24.39 -49.96
N LEU A 203 -26.28 24.53 -49.29
CA LEU A 203 -26.32 24.89 -47.87
C LEU A 203 -25.58 23.87 -46.98
N ARG A 204 -25.68 22.58 -47.31
CA ARG A 204 -24.95 21.51 -46.60
C ARG A 204 -23.44 21.60 -46.85
N LEU A 205 -23.03 21.87 -48.08
CA LEU A 205 -21.61 22.04 -48.44
C LEU A 205 -20.97 23.26 -47.76
N LEU A 206 -21.75 24.32 -47.53
CA LEU A 206 -21.33 25.50 -46.75
C LEU A 206 -21.24 25.24 -45.23
N GLY A 207 -21.58 24.03 -44.77
CA GLY A 207 -21.47 23.65 -43.37
C GLY A 207 -22.56 24.23 -42.46
N ILE A 208 -23.67 24.72 -43.03
CA ILE A 208 -24.80 25.25 -42.24
C ILE A 208 -25.42 24.10 -41.45
N PRO A 209 -25.39 24.13 -40.09
CA PRO A 209 -25.92 23.05 -39.26
C PRO A 209 -27.41 22.81 -39.58
N GLY A 210 -27.75 21.57 -39.93
CA GLY A 210 -29.12 21.18 -40.27
C GLY A 210 -29.62 21.64 -41.65
N GLY A 211 -28.80 22.34 -42.45
CA GLY A 211 -29.17 22.79 -43.80
C GLY A 211 -30.45 23.61 -43.87
N THR A 212 -30.76 24.35 -42.80
CA THR A 212 -32.02 25.11 -42.69
C THR A 212 -31.89 26.50 -43.29
N ALA A 213 -32.97 27.00 -43.88
CA ALA A 213 -33.08 28.36 -44.40
C ALA A 213 -33.28 29.43 -43.31
N ARG A 214 -33.36 29.02 -42.04
CA ARG A 214 -33.72 29.89 -40.92
C ARG A 214 -32.47 30.56 -40.34
N GLY A 215 -32.63 31.79 -39.86
CA GLY A 215 -31.59 32.50 -39.09
C GLY A 215 -30.86 33.61 -39.82
N ARG A 216 -31.03 33.79 -41.15
CA ARG A 216 -30.40 34.87 -41.94
C ARG A 216 -28.89 35.01 -41.67
N GLY A 217 -28.19 33.88 -41.60
CA GLY A 217 -26.75 33.82 -41.31
C GLY A 217 -26.38 33.88 -39.81
N LEU A 218 -27.32 34.07 -38.89
CA LEU A 218 -27.06 33.99 -37.45
C LEU A 218 -27.06 32.53 -36.99
N THR A 219 -25.98 32.12 -36.33
CA THR A 219 -25.83 30.79 -35.74
C THR A 219 -25.36 30.88 -34.29
N THR A 220 -25.86 29.99 -33.43
CA THR A 220 -25.37 29.85 -32.06
C THR A 220 -24.32 28.75 -32.01
N VAL A 221 -23.09 29.13 -31.68
CA VAL A 221 -22.00 28.20 -31.42
C VAL A 221 -22.21 27.57 -30.04
N ARG A 222 -22.23 26.24 -30.00
CA ARG A 222 -22.51 25.44 -28.79
C ARG A 222 -21.36 24.51 -28.47
N SER A 223 -21.20 24.16 -27.19
CA SER A 223 -20.24 23.15 -26.77
C SER A 223 -20.69 21.74 -27.17
N PRO A 224 -19.86 20.92 -27.85
CA PRO A 224 -20.21 19.55 -28.23
C PRO A 224 -20.11 18.56 -27.06
N ILE A 225 -19.40 18.92 -25.99
CA ILE A 225 -19.23 18.11 -24.77
C ILE A 225 -19.63 18.90 -23.52
N ALA A 226 -19.82 18.20 -22.41
CA ALA A 226 -19.95 18.81 -21.08
C ALA A 226 -18.57 18.88 -20.43
N GLY A 227 -18.27 19.93 -19.68
CA GLY A 227 -16.93 20.12 -19.12
C GLY A 227 -16.67 21.52 -18.59
N VAL A 228 -15.40 21.83 -18.38
CA VAL A 228 -14.90 23.15 -17.96
C VAL A 228 -14.36 23.91 -19.15
N ILE A 229 -14.68 25.20 -19.24
CA ILE A 229 -14.07 26.09 -20.22
C ILE A 229 -12.62 26.36 -19.82
N GLN A 230 -11.66 25.86 -20.60
CA GLN A 230 -10.23 26.12 -20.37
C GLN A 230 -9.82 27.49 -20.91
N THR A 231 -10.26 27.81 -22.14
CA THR A 231 -10.03 29.12 -22.76
C THR A 231 -11.31 29.62 -23.41
N LEU A 232 -11.49 30.95 -23.44
CA LEU A 232 -12.62 31.63 -24.08
C LEU A 232 -12.11 32.90 -24.76
N ASP A 233 -11.85 32.78 -26.05
CA ASP A 233 -11.33 33.86 -26.91
C ASP A 233 -12.46 34.62 -27.61
N ALA A 234 -13.68 34.06 -27.59
CA ALA A 234 -14.87 34.72 -28.12
C ALA A 234 -15.23 35.98 -27.30
N ARG A 235 -15.22 37.14 -27.96
CA ARG A 235 -15.67 38.44 -27.43
C ARG A 235 -16.67 39.09 -28.37
N ALA A 236 -17.64 39.82 -27.82
CA ALA A 236 -18.60 40.54 -28.65
C ALA A 236 -17.87 41.59 -29.51
N GLY A 237 -18.21 41.68 -30.79
CA GLY A 237 -17.63 42.63 -31.74
C GLY A 237 -16.36 42.16 -32.46
N VAL A 238 -15.80 40.99 -32.13
CA VAL A 238 -14.63 40.46 -32.86
C VAL A 238 -15.05 39.79 -34.18
N THR A 239 -14.19 39.92 -35.17
CA THR A 239 -14.27 39.17 -36.42
C THR A 239 -13.53 37.85 -36.25
N LEU A 240 -14.14 36.75 -36.68
CA LEU A 240 -13.57 35.42 -36.67
C LEU A 240 -13.17 35.01 -38.08
N ALA A 241 -11.95 34.52 -38.23
CA ALA A 241 -11.50 33.82 -39.43
C ALA A 241 -11.88 32.34 -39.37
N VAL A 242 -11.92 31.68 -40.53
CA VAL A 242 -12.10 30.23 -40.61
C VAL A 242 -10.97 29.53 -39.85
N GLY A 243 -11.32 28.58 -38.98
CA GLY A 243 -10.37 27.84 -38.14
C GLY A 243 -9.93 28.57 -36.87
N GLN A 244 -10.35 29.82 -36.64
CA GLN A 244 -10.06 30.52 -35.40
C GLN A 244 -10.79 29.85 -34.23
N THR A 245 -10.08 29.63 -33.11
CA THR A 245 -10.64 29.05 -31.89
C THR A 245 -11.47 30.09 -31.13
N LEU A 246 -12.69 29.72 -30.74
CA LEU A 246 -13.57 30.53 -29.91
C LEU A 246 -13.46 30.14 -28.43
N ALA A 247 -13.38 28.84 -28.17
CA ALA A 247 -13.28 28.30 -26.83
C ALA A 247 -12.68 26.89 -26.85
N GLN A 248 -12.01 26.53 -25.76
CA GLN A 248 -11.57 25.16 -25.49
C GLN A 248 -12.29 24.66 -24.25
N VAL A 249 -12.90 23.48 -24.35
CA VAL A 249 -13.65 22.85 -23.26
C VAL A 249 -13.03 21.49 -22.97
N ASN A 250 -12.73 21.23 -21.70
CA ASN A 250 -12.19 19.95 -21.24
C ASN A 250 -13.25 19.20 -20.44
N GLY A 251 -13.49 17.94 -20.78
CA GLY A 251 -14.41 17.07 -20.06
C GLY A 251 -13.97 16.84 -18.62
N LEU A 252 -14.98 16.67 -17.74
CA LEU A 252 -14.78 16.37 -16.32
C LEU A 252 -15.32 14.99 -15.91
N ALA A 253 -15.96 14.26 -16.82
CA ALA A 253 -16.60 12.98 -16.51
C ALA A 253 -15.57 11.91 -16.10
N THR A 254 -14.38 11.97 -16.69
CA THR A 254 -13.21 11.19 -16.31
C THR A 254 -12.03 12.13 -16.13
N VAL A 255 -11.18 11.84 -15.15
CA VAL A 255 -9.96 12.60 -14.87
C VAL A 255 -8.77 11.65 -14.87
N TRP A 256 -7.60 12.18 -15.15
CA TRP A 256 -6.37 11.40 -15.11
C TRP A 256 -5.64 11.67 -13.81
N LEU A 257 -5.24 10.61 -13.13
CA LEU A 257 -4.33 10.67 -12.01
C LEU A 257 -2.95 10.25 -12.49
N ASN A 258 -2.02 11.19 -12.49
CA ASN A 258 -0.63 10.96 -12.85
C ASN A 258 0.14 10.64 -11.56
N ALA A 259 0.43 9.36 -11.32
CA ALA A 259 1.21 8.90 -10.18
C ALA A 259 2.71 8.87 -10.51
N ALA A 260 3.54 9.39 -9.62
CA ALA A 260 4.99 9.40 -9.74
C ALA A 260 5.57 8.13 -9.08
N VAL A 261 6.01 7.18 -9.89
CA VAL A 261 6.56 5.89 -9.43
C VAL A 261 8.08 5.87 -9.60
N PRO A 262 8.86 5.55 -8.56
CA PRO A 262 10.32 5.40 -8.68
C PRO A 262 10.72 4.35 -9.71
N GLU A 263 11.76 4.62 -10.50
CA GLU A 263 12.23 3.73 -11.58
C GLU A 263 12.50 2.29 -11.12
N VAL A 264 13.08 2.13 -9.92
CA VAL A 264 13.44 0.82 -9.33
C VAL A 264 12.21 -0.07 -9.10
N ARG A 265 11.02 0.53 -8.97
CA ARG A 265 9.75 -0.17 -8.69
C ARG A 265 8.83 -0.25 -9.91
N ALA A 266 9.25 0.30 -11.05
CA ALA A 266 8.40 0.38 -12.23
C ALA A 266 8.08 -0.97 -12.88
N SER A 267 8.97 -1.96 -12.74
CA SER A 267 8.76 -3.33 -13.25
C SER A 267 7.55 -4.04 -12.61
N ALA A 268 7.14 -3.62 -11.42
CA ALA A 268 5.97 -4.17 -10.73
C ALA A 268 4.64 -3.63 -11.29
N VAL A 269 4.66 -2.47 -11.93
CA VAL A 269 3.47 -1.78 -12.43
C VAL A 269 3.16 -2.24 -13.85
N LYS A 270 1.96 -2.78 -14.06
CA LYS A 270 1.49 -3.23 -15.38
C LYS A 270 0.24 -2.46 -15.79
N VAL A 271 0.15 -2.15 -17.08
CA VAL A 271 -1.06 -1.56 -17.69
C VAL A 271 -2.24 -2.51 -17.47
N GLY A 272 -3.40 -1.97 -17.10
CA GLY A 272 -4.62 -2.72 -16.79
C GLY A 272 -4.80 -3.09 -15.32
N GLN A 273 -3.77 -2.94 -14.48
CA GLN A 273 -3.92 -3.12 -13.03
C GLN A 273 -4.87 -2.06 -12.43
N THR A 274 -5.53 -2.44 -11.34
CA THR A 274 -6.32 -1.52 -10.53
C THR A 274 -5.43 -0.73 -9.60
N ALA A 275 -5.73 0.55 -9.44
CA ALA A 275 -5.07 1.44 -8.49
C ALA A 275 -6.14 2.11 -7.62
N THR A 276 -5.80 2.34 -6.35
CA THR A 276 -6.70 3.01 -5.40
C THR A 276 -6.09 4.35 -5.03
N ALA A 277 -6.86 5.42 -5.12
CA ALA A 277 -6.42 6.77 -4.81
C ALA A 277 -7.14 7.30 -3.56
N GLU A 278 -6.38 7.86 -2.65
CA GLU A 278 -6.85 8.55 -1.46
C GLU A 278 -6.49 10.03 -1.56
N LEU A 279 -7.45 10.92 -1.36
CA LEU A 279 -7.26 12.37 -1.45
C LEU A 279 -7.39 12.99 -0.07
N ALA A 280 -6.52 13.94 0.26
CA ALA A 280 -6.64 14.73 1.49
C ALA A 280 -7.97 15.51 1.55
N ALA A 281 -8.52 15.90 0.40
CA ALA A 281 -9.81 16.57 0.31
C ALA A 281 -11.00 15.66 0.69
N PHE A 282 -10.83 14.33 0.62
CA PHE A 282 -11.87 13.33 0.89
C PHE A 282 -11.30 12.15 1.68
N PRO A 283 -10.93 12.34 2.95
CA PRO A 283 -10.18 11.33 3.73
C PRO A 283 -10.96 10.04 4.02
N ALA A 284 -12.30 10.07 3.92
CA ALA A 284 -13.15 8.89 4.15
C ALA A 284 -13.45 8.10 2.86
N GLU A 285 -13.04 8.59 1.69
CA GLU A 285 -13.40 8.01 0.40
C GLU A 285 -12.18 7.51 -0.37
N ARG A 286 -12.33 6.33 -0.97
CA ARG A 286 -11.33 5.72 -1.84
C ARG A 286 -11.81 5.73 -3.28
N PHE A 287 -10.98 6.25 -4.18
CA PHE A 287 -11.29 6.30 -5.59
C PHE A 287 -10.53 5.21 -6.34
N THR A 288 -11.25 4.24 -6.87
CA THR A 288 -10.65 3.16 -7.64
C THR A 288 -10.56 3.54 -9.12
N GLY A 289 -9.39 3.33 -9.71
CA GLY A 289 -9.10 3.57 -11.12
C GLY A 289 -8.37 2.40 -11.77
N ARG A 290 -8.16 2.51 -13.08
CA ARG A 290 -7.34 1.55 -13.84
C ARG A 290 -6.14 2.25 -14.44
N ILE A 291 -5.00 1.57 -14.41
CA ILE A 291 -3.78 2.04 -15.06
C ILE A 291 -3.98 1.90 -16.57
N ILE A 292 -4.03 3.04 -17.27
CA ILE A 292 -4.22 3.08 -18.72
C ILE A 292 -2.91 3.14 -19.49
N ALA A 293 -1.86 3.68 -18.86
CA ALA A 293 -0.54 3.79 -19.47
C ALA A 293 0.54 3.98 -18.40
N VAL A 294 1.72 3.43 -18.65
CA VAL A 294 2.97 3.87 -18.03
C VAL A 294 3.67 4.71 -19.10
N LEU A 295 3.89 6.00 -18.83
CA LEU A 295 4.48 6.90 -19.82
C LEU A 295 5.92 6.48 -20.13
N PRO A 296 6.36 6.55 -21.40
CA PRO A 296 7.70 6.11 -21.80
C PRO A 296 8.81 7.05 -21.31
N THR A 297 8.46 8.28 -20.91
CA THR A 297 9.40 9.30 -20.44
C THR A 297 9.46 9.31 -18.92
N THR A 298 10.67 9.15 -18.38
CA THR A 298 11.01 9.46 -16.99
C THR A 298 11.16 10.95 -16.78
N GLN A 299 10.73 11.45 -15.62
CA GLN A 299 11.10 12.78 -15.16
C GLN A 299 12.53 12.73 -14.62
N ALA A 300 13.46 13.42 -15.29
CA ALA A 300 14.88 13.37 -14.96
C ALA A 300 15.18 13.92 -13.55
N ASP A 301 14.45 14.97 -13.13
CA ASP A 301 14.67 15.64 -11.85
C ASP A 301 14.32 14.74 -10.65
N SER A 302 13.22 14.00 -10.75
CA SER A 302 12.72 13.12 -9.68
C SER A 302 13.08 11.64 -9.87
N ARG A 303 13.61 11.26 -11.04
CA ARG A 303 13.84 9.86 -11.46
C ARG A 303 12.59 8.98 -11.29
N THR A 304 11.43 9.56 -11.58
CA THR A 304 10.14 8.86 -11.51
C THR A 304 9.54 8.65 -12.90
N LEU A 305 8.94 7.49 -13.09
CA LEU A 305 8.03 7.21 -14.19
C LEU A 305 6.63 7.72 -13.86
N THR A 306 5.97 8.30 -14.85
CA THR A 306 4.57 8.73 -14.69
C THR A 306 3.64 7.58 -15.06
N VAL A 307 2.91 7.07 -14.07
CA VAL A 307 1.86 6.07 -14.27
C VAL A 307 0.52 6.80 -14.35
N ARG A 308 -0.14 6.70 -15.49
CA ARG A 308 -1.41 7.36 -15.75
C ARG A 308 -2.57 6.42 -15.44
N ILE A 309 -3.40 6.85 -14.51
CA ILE A 309 -4.58 6.13 -14.01
C ILE A 309 -5.81 6.91 -14.43
N GLU A 310 -6.79 6.22 -15.01
CA GLU A 310 -8.08 6.83 -15.33
C GLU A 310 -9.06 6.64 -14.16
N LEU A 311 -9.61 7.75 -13.67
CA LEU A 311 -10.60 7.78 -12.61
C LEU A 311 -11.93 8.31 -13.14
N ARG A 312 -13.02 7.64 -12.74
CA ARG A 312 -14.38 8.14 -13.01
C ARG A 312 -14.69 9.24 -12.00
N ASN A 313 -15.27 10.34 -12.48
CA ASN A 313 -15.58 11.51 -11.67
C ASN A 313 -17.07 11.87 -11.74
N PRO A 314 -17.97 10.98 -11.28
CA PRO A 314 -19.40 11.29 -11.23
C PRO A 314 -19.62 12.50 -10.31
N GLY A 315 -20.27 13.54 -10.82
CA GLY A 315 -20.55 14.76 -10.06
C GLY A 315 -19.40 15.78 -9.99
N GLY A 316 -18.28 15.58 -10.69
CA GLY A 316 -17.24 16.61 -10.81
C GLY A 316 -16.49 16.94 -9.50
N ARG A 317 -16.44 15.98 -8.57
CA ARG A 317 -15.84 16.16 -7.23
C ARG A 317 -14.32 16.16 -7.28
N LEU A 318 -13.73 15.32 -8.13
CA LEU A 318 -12.30 15.28 -8.39
C LEU A 318 -11.94 16.46 -9.29
N ARG A 319 -11.21 17.43 -8.76
CA ARG A 319 -10.79 18.61 -9.51
C ARG A 319 -9.34 18.44 -9.96
N PRO A 320 -9.03 18.74 -11.23
CA PRO A 320 -7.65 18.85 -11.69
C PRO A 320 -6.85 19.82 -10.81
N GLY A 321 -5.59 19.47 -10.54
CA GLY A 321 -4.70 20.15 -9.58
C GLY A 321 -4.70 19.55 -8.18
N MET A 322 -5.62 18.65 -7.83
CA MET A 322 -5.62 17.97 -6.53
C MET A 322 -4.47 16.94 -6.43
N PHE A 323 -3.90 16.80 -5.23
CA PHE A 323 -2.96 15.74 -4.91
C PHE A 323 -3.68 14.51 -4.37
N ALA A 324 -3.15 13.33 -4.69
CA ALA A 324 -3.62 12.06 -4.18
C ALA A 324 -2.45 11.15 -3.80
N THR A 325 -2.66 10.33 -2.77
CA THR A 325 -1.83 9.17 -2.48
C THR A 325 -2.40 7.99 -3.25
N VAL A 326 -1.54 7.27 -3.95
CA VAL A 326 -1.91 6.20 -4.87
C VAL A 326 -1.32 4.90 -4.38
N HIS A 327 -2.19 3.94 -4.13
CA HIS A 327 -1.84 2.57 -3.80
C HIS A 327 -1.94 1.74 -5.08
N LEU A 328 -0.77 1.40 -5.64
CA LEU A 328 -0.59 0.60 -6.83
C LEU A 328 -0.31 -0.86 -6.43
N GLY A 329 -0.88 -1.81 -7.16
CA GLY A 329 -0.65 -3.23 -6.89
C GLY A 329 -1.64 -3.79 -5.87
N GLY A 330 -2.52 -4.65 -6.36
CA GLY A 330 -3.49 -5.42 -5.58
C GLY A 330 -3.60 -6.88 -6.05
N THR A 331 -2.72 -7.32 -6.95
CA THR A 331 -2.65 -8.74 -7.30
C THR A 331 -1.95 -9.45 -6.16
N SER A 332 -2.79 -9.89 -5.24
CA SER A 332 -2.49 -10.75 -4.13
C SER A 332 -2.06 -12.10 -4.69
N ASP A 333 -0.77 -12.30 -4.91
CA ASP A 333 -0.26 -13.64 -5.19
C ASP A 333 -0.30 -14.43 -3.89
N THR A 334 -0.84 -15.64 -3.96
CA THR A 334 -0.84 -16.58 -2.85
C THR A 334 0.60 -17.05 -2.63
N ALA A 335 1.15 -16.74 -1.47
CA ALA A 335 2.52 -17.07 -1.10
C ALA A 335 2.60 -17.64 0.32
N LEU A 336 3.66 -18.39 0.62
CA LEU A 336 3.94 -18.83 1.98
C LEU A 336 4.52 -17.66 2.77
N LEU A 337 3.84 -17.24 3.83
CA LEU A 337 4.20 -16.06 4.62
C LEU A 337 4.65 -16.45 6.02
N VAL A 338 5.76 -15.84 6.43
CA VAL A 338 6.25 -15.85 7.81
C VAL A 338 6.36 -14.42 8.33
N PRO A 339 6.30 -14.17 9.65
CA PRO A 339 6.66 -12.87 10.20
C PRO A 339 8.06 -12.47 9.73
N SER A 340 8.24 -11.23 9.28
CA SER A 340 9.56 -10.76 8.82
C SER A 340 10.62 -10.85 9.91
N GLU A 341 10.20 -10.70 11.18
CA GLU A 341 11.05 -10.92 12.34
C GLU A 341 11.62 -12.34 12.39
N ALA A 342 10.93 -13.39 11.92
CA ALA A 342 11.42 -14.78 11.98
C ALA A 342 12.57 -15.10 11.00
N VAL A 343 12.90 -14.19 10.08
CA VAL A 343 13.86 -14.42 9.00
C VAL A 343 15.23 -13.86 9.37
N ILE A 344 16.22 -14.75 9.51
CA ILE A 344 17.61 -14.38 9.79
C ILE A 344 18.40 -14.28 8.48
N ARG A 345 19.05 -13.14 8.25
CA ARG A 345 19.90 -12.90 7.07
C ARG A 345 21.36 -12.81 7.52
N THR A 346 22.19 -13.79 7.15
CA THR A 346 23.63 -13.80 7.50
C THR A 346 24.50 -13.20 6.39
N GLY A 347 23.90 -12.53 5.40
CA GLY A 347 24.55 -12.00 4.21
C GLY A 347 24.75 -13.03 3.10
N THR A 348 25.31 -14.20 3.44
CA THR A 348 25.56 -15.31 2.49
C THR A 348 24.36 -16.24 2.31
N ARG A 349 23.55 -16.40 3.34
CA ARG A 349 22.35 -17.26 3.36
C ARG A 349 21.23 -16.62 4.16
N THR A 350 20.02 -17.10 3.91
CA THR A 350 18.83 -16.72 4.68
C THR A 350 18.30 -17.97 5.36
N LEU A 351 18.01 -17.87 6.65
CA LEU A 351 17.61 -19.01 7.47
C LEU A 351 16.48 -18.63 8.43
N VAL A 352 15.74 -19.64 8.87
CA VAL A 352 14.68 -19.55 9.85
C VAL A 352 14.87 -20.65 10.88
N MET A 353 14.48 -20.39 12.12
CA MET A 353 14.52 -21.41 13.18
C MET A 353 13.18 -22.14 13.22
N LEU A 354 13.18 -23.41 12.83
CA LEU A 354 12.02 -24.29 12.95
C LEU A 354 11.84 -24.72 14.41
N ALA A 355 10.61 -24.61 14.91
CA ALA A 355 10.20 -25.16 16.19
C ALA A 355 9.59 -26.54 15.97
N GLU A 356 10.34 -27.58 16.30
CA GLU A 356 9.90 -28.98 16.24
C GLU A 356 9.23 -29.41 17.55
N ASP A 357 8.69 -30.62 17.55
CA ASP A 357 8.06 -31.18 18.75
C ASP A 357 9.06 -31.38 19.90
N LYS A 358 8.54 -31.23 21.12
CA LYS A 358 9.27 -31.41 22.39
C LYS A 358 10.37 -30.37 22.66
N GLY A 359 10.19 -29.12 22.22
CA GLY A 359 11.12 -28.02 22.54
C GLY A 359 12.45 -28.10 21.80
N ARG A 360 12.44 -28.74 20.63
CA ARG A 360 13.60 -28.84 19.74
C ARG A 360 13.55 -27.79 18.65
N TYR A 361 14.71 -27.23 18.33
CA TYR A 361 14.87 -26.18 17.32
C TYR A 361 15.88 -26.61 16.29
N ARG A 362 15.60 -26.32 15.01
CA ARG A 362 16.52 -26.61 13.92
C ARG A 362 16.62 -25.43 12.96
N PRO A 363 17.82 -24.98 12.59
CA PRO A 363 17.98 -24.00 11.53
C PRO A 363 17.57 -24.61 10.18
N ALA A 364 16.81 -23.87 9.39
CA ALA A 364 16.43 -24.24 8.02
C ALA A 364 16.76 -23.11 7.06
N GLU A 365 17.45 -23.42 5.98
CA GLU A 365 17.73 -22.46 4.92
C GLU A 365 16.48 -22.22 4.08
N VAL A 366 16.24 -20.95 3.76
CA VAL A 366 15.07 -20.52 2.99
C VAL A 366 15.46 -19.53 1.92
N LYS A 367 14.71 -19.52 0.83
CA LYS A 367 14.78 -18.48 -0.19
C LYS A 367 13.69 -17.44 0.11
N ALA A 368 14.08 -16.31 0.69
CA ALA A 368 13.15 -15.21 0.93
C ALA A 368 12.83 -14.43 -0.35
N GLY A 369 11.58 -14.01 -0.49
CA GLY A 369 11.03 -13.21 -1.59
C GLY A 369 10.67 -11.79 -1.13
N ARG A 370 9.48 -11.32 -1.51
CA ARG A 370 8.98 -9.97 -1.17
C ARG A 370 8.69 -9.84 0.32
N GLU A 371 8.82 -8.62 0.83
CA GLU A 371 8.51 -8.28 2.22
C GLU A 371 7.54 -7.09 2.22
N ALA A 372 6.40 -7.24 2.91
CA ALA A 372 5.38 -6.20 3.03
C ALA A 372 4.52 -6.41 4.29
N GLY A 373 4.15 -5.32 4.97
CA GLY A 373 3.26 -5.37 6.14
C GLY A 373 3.76 -6.24 7.30
N GLY A 374 5.09 -6.32 7.50
CA GLY A 374 5.71 -7.14 8.55
C GLY A 374 5.67 -8.66 8.29
N ARG A 375 5.36 -9.05 7.05
CA ARG A 375 5.42 -10.44 6.57
C ARG A 375 6.42 -10.56 5.43
N THR A 376 7.12 -11.68 5.39
CA THR A 376 8.06 -12.03 4.33
C THR A 376 7.58 -13.27 3.60
N GLU A 377 7.57 -13.19 2.27
CA GLU A 377 7.29 -14.29 1.36
C GLU A 377 8.47 -15.28 1.33
N ILE A 378 8.16 -16.57 1.38
CA ILE A 378 9.13 -17.65 1.30
C ILE A 378 8.91 -18.38 -0.02
N LEU A 379 9.90 -18.30 -0.90
CA LEU A 379 9.88 -18.91 -2.24
C LEU A 379 10.25 -20.41 -2.18
N ALA A 380 11.12 -20.79 -1.25
CA ALA A 380 11.54 -22.18 -1.05
C ALA A 380 12.10 -22.42 0.37
N GLY A 381 12.09 -23.68 0.82
CA GLY A 381 12.72 -24.12 2.07
C GLY A 381 11.78 -24.30 3.27
N LEU A 382 10.51 -23.93 3.14
CA LEU A 382 9.46 -24.14 4.14
C LEU A 382 8.21 -24.73 3.52
N VAL A 383 7.42 -25.42 4.35
CA VAL A 383 6.10 -25.98 3.98
C VAL A 383 5.01 -25.27 4.79
N PRO A 384 3.79 -25.06 4.22
CA PRO A 384 2.66 -24.54 4.98
C PRO A 384 2.39 -25.36 6.25
N GLY A 385 2.19 -24.68 7.38
CA GLY A 385 1.94 -25.30 8.68
C GLY A 385 3.19 -25.51 9.54
N GLU A 386 4.40 -25.35 9.00
CA GLU A 386 5.62 -25.41 9.80
C GLU A 386 5.69 -24.25 10.81
N LYS A 387 6.15 -24.55 12.03
CA LYS A 387 6.30 -23.57 13.11
C LYS A 387 7.68 -22.94 13.04
N VAL A 388 7.74 -21.62 13.00
CA VAL A 388 8.95 -20.81 12.96
C VAL A 388 9.06 -19.94 14.21
N VAL A 389 10.27 -19.71 14.69
CA VAL A 389 10.52 -18.80 15.82
C VAL A 389 10.55 -17.37 15.31
N ALA A 390 9.70 -16.53 15.89
CA ALA A 390 9.56 -15.11 15.56
C ALA A 390 10.26 -14.18 16.58
N SER A 391 10.64 -14.69 17.76
CA SER A 391 11.34 -13.92 18.79
C SER A 391 12.34 -14.79 19.54
N GLY A 392 13.51 -14.26 19.88
CA GLY A 392 14.61 -15.02 20.52
C GLY A 392 15.46 -15.85 19.54
N GLN A 393 15.22 -15.74 18.23
CA GLN A 393 15.89 -16.51 17.19
C GLN A 393 17.43 -16.35 17.15
N PHE A 394 17.96 -15.20 17.55
CA PHE A 394 19.41 -14.95 17.56
C PHE A 394 20.15 -15.79 18.59
N LEU A 395 19.54 -15.99 19.78
CA LEU A 395 20.11 -16.83 20.82
C LEU A 395 20.07 -18.30 20.39
N LEU A 396 18.98 -18.72 19.75
CA LEU A 396 18.84 -20.06 19.19
C LEU A 396 19.85 -20.33 18.07
N ASP A 397 20.06 -19.34 17.20
CA ASP A 397 21.05 -19.42 16.10
C ASP A 397 22.48 -19.46 16.63
N SER A 398 22.78 -18.66 17.66
CA SER A 398 24.09 -18.68 18.33
C SER A 398 24.38 -20.05 18.95
N GLU A 399 23.40 -20.61 19.68
CA GLU A 399 23.53 -21.95 20.27
C GLU A 399 23.64 -23.04 19.19
N ALA A 400 22.86 -22.93 18.10
CA ALA A 400 22.94 -23.84 16.95
C ALA A 400 24.32 -23.82 16.30
N SER A 401 24.90 -22.63 16.14
CA SER A 401 26.23 -22.45 15.58
C SER A 401 27.32 -22.97 16.51
N LEU A 402 27.19 -22.80 17.82
CA LEU A 402 28.15 -23.30 18.82
C LEU A 402 28.15 -24.83 18.90
N THR A 403 26.96 -25.44 18.79
CA THR A 403 26.78 -26.90 18.84
C THR A 403 27.00 -27.58 17.49
N GLY A 404 27.20 -26.82 16.41
CA GLY A 404 27.49 -27.34 15.07
C GLY A 404 26.29 -28.00 14.38
N VAL A 405 25.05 -27.59 14.71
CA VAL A 405 23.85 -28.17 14.10
C VAL A 405 23.75 -27.74 12.63
N ALA A 406 23.77 -28.72 11.73
CA ALA A 406 23.60 -28.48 10.30
C ALA A 406 22.20 -27.93 9.98
N ALA A 407 22.13 -26.87 9.18
CA ALA A 407 20.87 -26.32 8.70
C ALA A 407 20.21 -27.26 7.68
N ARG A 408 18.88 -27.36 7.73
CA ARG A 408 18.11 -28.08 6.70
C ARG A 408 18.32 -27.37 5.35
N PRO A 409 18.89 -28.03 4.34
CA PRO A 409 19.08 -27.41 3.02
C PRO A 409 17.75 -27.24 2.30
N ILE A 410 17.69 -26.28 1.39
CA ILE A 410 16.52 -26.07 0.52
C ILE A 410 16.35 -27.33 -0.35
N THR A 411 15.35 -28.14 -0.04
CA THR A 411 15.03 -29.34 -0.82
C THR A 411 13.89 -28.99 -1.78
N GLY A 412 14.20 -28.84 -3.07
CA GLY A 412 13.20 -28.59 -4.12
C GLY A 412 13.77 -27.83 -5.32
N ASP A 413 13.53 -28.36 -6.52
CA ASP A 413 13.97 -27.83 -7.81
C ASP A 413 13.69 -26.34 -7.97
N THR A 414 14.73 -25.61 -8.37
CA THR A 414 14.62 -24.34 -9.08
C THR A 414 13.74 -24.52 -10.31
N LYS A 415 12.56 -23.89 -10.31
CA LYS A 415 11.79 -23.62 -11.53
C LYS A 415 11.55 -22.13 -11.68
#